data_AF-A0A7S0CCA9-F1
#
_entry.id   AF-A0A7S0CCA9-F1
#
_cell.length_a   1.000
_cell.length_b   1.000
_cell.length_c   1.000
_cell.angle_alpha   90.00
_cell.angle_beta   90.00
_cell.angle_gamma   90.00
#
_symmetry.space_group_name_H-M   'P 1'
#
loop_
_entity.id
_entity.type
_entity.pdbx_description
1 polymer ?
#
loop_
_entity_poly.entity_id
_entity_poly.type
_entity_poly.pdbx_seq_one_letter_code
_entity_poly.pdbx_strand_id
1 'polypeptide(L)'
;MKLSVATSLLMATTAAAFTSPQFGMARQTSLDMVATETPLYTFAKSEELFAEALTLMPGGVSSPVRAFKSVGGSPVVFDRVKGAYAYDVDGNKYIDYVGTWGPAILGHADDDVLDAVKKTMDKGTSFGAP
;
A
#
# COMPACT_ATOMS: atom_id res chain seq x y z
N MET A 1 -26.59 -54.83 -13.22
CA MET A 1 -25.59 -54.30 -14.16
C MET A 1 -26.35 -53.49 -15.21
N LYS A 2 -26.18 -52.15 -15.20
CA LYS A 2 -26.62 -51.12 -16.17
C LYS A 2 -28.09 -51.15 -16.67
N LEU A 3 -28.93 -50.24 -16.15
CA LEU A 3 -30.08 -49.71 -16.89
C LEU A 3 -29.70 -48.37 -17.51
N SER A 4 -30.10 -48.18 -18.77
CA SER A 4 -29.76 -47.04 -19.61
C SER A 4 -31.00 -46.29 -20.08
N VAL A 5 -30.79 -44.99 -20.33
CA VAL A 5 -31.52 -44.09 -21.24
C VAL A 5 -32.87 -43.58 -20.74
N ALA A 6 -32.90 -42.27 -20.45
CA ALA A 6 -34.11 -41.46 -20.45
C ALA A 6 -33.96 -40.40 -21.56
N THR A 7 -34.95 -40.40 -22.45
CA THR A 7 -35.08 -39.58 -23.66
C THR A 7 -35.84 -38.29 -23.35
N SER A 8 -35.40 -37.20 -23.98
CA SER A 8 -35.96 -35.84 -24.03
C SER A 8 -37.44 -35.76 -24.38
N LEU A 9 -38.19 -34.73 -23.91
CA LEU A 9 -38.84 -33.73 -24.79
C LEU A 9 -39.51 -32.56 -24.02
N LEU A 10 -39.12 -31.36 -24.48
CA LEU A 10 -39.74 -30.03 -24.55
C LEU A 10 -41.29 -29.92 -24.46
N MET A 11 -41.83 -28.88 -23.80
CA MET A 11 -42.53 -27.73 -24.43
C MET A 11 -43.26 -26.82 -23.43
N ALA A 12 -43.34 -25.55 -23.82
CA ALA A 12 -43.78 -24.38 -23.07
C ALA A 12 -45.30 -24.27 -22.88
N THR A 13 -45.72 -23.47 -21.91
CA THR A 13 -47.03 -22.80 -21.92
C THR A 13 -46.93 -21.42 -21.27
N THR A 14 -47.43 -20.42 -21.99
CA THR A 14 -47.49 -18.99 -21.67
C THR A 14 -48.87 -18.59 -21.15
N ALA A 15 -48.91 -17.59 -20.25
CA ALA A 15 -49.74 -16.37 -20.30
C ALA A 15 -50.35 -15.98 -18.94
N ALA A 16 -50.09 -14.76 -18.48
CA ALA A 16 -51.09 -13.70 -18.31
C ALA A 16 -50.48 -12.47 -17.61
N ALA A 17 -50.74 -11.29 -18.17
CA ALA A 17 -50.27 -9.99 -17.72
C ALA A 17 -51.08 -9.45 -16.53
N PHE A 18 -50.41 -8.79 -15.59
CA PHE A 18 -51.03 -7.95 -14.56
C PHE A 18 -50.29 -6.60 -14.50
N THR A 19 -51.06 -5.52 -14.59
CA THR A 19 -50.61 -4.13 -14.78
C THR A 19 -50.45 -3.37 -13.45
N SER A 20 -49.23 -2.86 -13.23
CA SER A 20 -48.79 -1.61 -12.53
C SER A 20 -49.34 -1.25 -11.13
N PRO A 21 -48.48 -0.69 -10.26
CA PRO A 21 -48.27 0.76 -10.30
C PRO A 21 -46.79 1.16 -10.40
N GLN A 22 -46.51 2.20 -11.20
CA GLN A 22 -45.21 2.84 -11.29
C GLN A 22 -44.80 3.43 -9.93
N PHE A 23 -43.79 2.84 -9.29
CA PHE A 23 -43.10 3.44 -8.16
C PHE A 23 -41.83 4.13 -8.64
N GLY A 24 -41.82 5.46 -8.47
CA GLY A 24 -40.68 6.40 -8.42
C GLY A 24 -39.42 6.12 -9.23
N MET A 25 -39.06 7.06 -10.12
CA MET A 25 -37.71 7.17 -10.69
C MET A 25 -36.64 6.99 -9.60
N ALA A 26 -36.02 5.81 -9.57
CA ALA A 26 -34.75 5.62 -8.88
C ALA A 26 -33.74 6.49 -9.62
N ARG A 27 -33.26 7.54 -8.96
CA ARG A 27 -32.12 8.33 -9.43
C ARG A 27 -30.94 7.37 -9.52
N GLN A 28 -30.65 6.91 -10.72
CA GLN A 28 -29.51 6.07 -10.99
C GLN A 28 -28.28 6.96 -10.88
N THR A 29 -27.80 7.15 -9.65
CA THR A 29 -26.46 7.66 -9.42
C THR A 29 -25.53 6.57 -9.94
N SER A 30 -25.05 6.72 -11.16
CA SER A 30 -23.90 5.99 -11.64
C SER A 30 -22.78 6.27 -10.66
N LEU A 31 -22.49 5.29 -9.81
CA LEU A 31 -21.19 5.22 -9.16
C LEU A 31 -20.23 4.96 -10.30
N ASP A 32 -19.60 6.02 -10.79
CA ASP A 32 -18.42 5.90 -11.62
C ASP A 32 -17.37 5.21 -10.75
N MET A 33 -17.28 3.89 -10.93
CA MET A 33 -16.22 3.08 -10.37
C MET A 33 -14.92 3.63 -10.93
N VAL A 34 -14.24 4.48 -10.17
CA VAL A 34 -12.86 4.87 -10.46
C VAL A 34 -12.06 3.57 -10.39
N ALA A 35 -11.72 3.02 -11.56
CA ALA A 35 -10.80 1.91 -11.66
C ALA A 35 -9.46 2.40 -11.09
N THR A 36 -9.16 2.00 -9.86
CA THR A 36 -7.82 2.16 -9.30
C THR A 36 -6.93 1.17 -10.04
N GLU A 37 -6.15 1.64 -11.00
CA GLU A 37 -5.02 0.87 -11.49
C GLU A 37 -4.13 0.53 -10.29
N THR A 38 -4.05 -0.76 -9.93
CA THR A 38 -3.12 -1.20 -8.89
C THR A 38 -1.71 -0.91 -9.40
N PRO A 39 -0.94 -0.01 -8.76
CA PRO A 39 0.42 0.21 -9.19
C PRO A 39 1.20 -1.10 -9.02
N LEU A 40 1.85 -1.55 -10.09
CA LEU A 40 2.75 -2.69 -10.03
C LEU A 40 4.02 -2.24 -9.29
N TYR A 41 4.12 -2.62 -8.02
CA TYR A 41 5.32 -2.40 -7.23
C TYR A 41 6.43 -3.36 -7.66
N THR A 42 7.66 -2.87 -7.73
CA THR A 42 8.88 -3.67 -7.96
C THR A 42 9.81 -3.56 -6.76
N PHE A 43 10.51 -4.62 -6.39
CA PHE A 43 11.35 -4.64 -5.17
C PHE A 43 12.78 -5.13 -5.42
N ALA A 44 13.22 -5.15 -6.68
CA ALA A 44 14.49 -5.77 -7.08
C ALA A 44 15.70 -5.14 -6.38
N LYS A 45 15.73 -3.81 -6.26
CA LYS A 45 16.83 -3.11 -5.57
C LYS A 45 16.75 -3.29 -4.06
N SER A 46 15.54 -3.29 -3.50
CA SER A 46 15.34 -3.56 -2.07
C SER A 46 15.85 -4.96 -1.69
N GLU A 47 15.59 -5.97 -2.52
CA GLU A 47 16.07 -7.34 -2.33
C GLU A 47 17.60 -7.44 -2.41
N GLU A 48 18.23 -6.79 -3.39
CA GLU A 48 19.69 -6.74 -3.54
C GLU A 48 20.35 -6.11 -2.30
N LEU A 49 19.89 -4.94 -1.87
CA LEU A 49 20.42 -4.24 -0.70
C LEU A 49 20.20 -5.04 0.59
N PHE A 50 19.06 -5.71 0.73
CA PHE A 50 18.82 -6.55 1.90
C PHE A 50 19.72 -7.79 1.93
N ALA A 51 20.00 -8.39 0.76
CA ALA A 51 20.96 -9.49 0.65
C ALA A 51 22.37 -9.08 1.09
N GLU A 52 22.82 -7.88 0.69
CA GLU A 52 24.08 -7.31 1.19
C GLU A 52 24.01 -7.07 2.70
N ALA A 53 22.95 -6.44 3.21
CA ALA A 53 22.80 -6.12 4.62
C ALA A 53 22.85 -7.34 5.54
N LEU A 54 22.33 -8.49 5.09
CA LEU A 54 22.42 -9.77 5.82
C LEU A 54 23.86 -10.21 6.10
N THR A 55 24.83 -9.78 5.28
CA THR A 55 26.26 -10.06 5.50
C THR A 55 26.91 -9.13 6.51
N LEU A 56 26.27 -7.98 6.80
CA LEU A 56 26.84 -6.89 7.61
C LEU A 56 26.22 -6.79 9.01
N MET A 57 24.92 -7.11 9.14
CA MET A 57 24.17 -6.96 10.39
C MET A 57 23.39 -8.23 10.73
N PRO A 58 23.25 -8.60 12.01
CA PRO A 58 22.40 -9.71 12.43
C PRO A 58 20.95 -9.54 11.94
N GLY A 59 20.51 -10.43 11.06
CA GLY A 59 19.18 -10.34 10.44
C GLY A 59 19.01 -9.19 9.45
N GLY A 60 20.12 -8.58 8.99
CA GLY A 60 20.13 -7.56 7.95
C GLY A 60 19.61 -6.19 8.39
N VAL A 61 19.38 -5.97 9.69
CA VAL A 61 18.72 -4.76 10.21
C VAL A 61 19.30 -4.29 11.54
N SER A 62 19.16 -3.00 11.82
CA SER A 62 19.54 -2.39 13.10
C SER A 62 18.47 -2.48 14.20
N SER A 63 17.24 -2.91 13.88
CA SER A 63 16.16 -3.15 14.84
C SER A 63 15.24 -4.28 14.35
N PRO A 64 14.84 -5.25 15.20
CA PRO A 64 14.19 -6.49 14.75
C PRO A 64 12.93 -6.33 13.93
N VAL A 65 12.09 -5.33 14.24
CA VAL A 65 10.81 -5.09 13.53
C VAL A 65 11.02 -4.79 12.04
N ARG A 66 12.20 -4.25 11.68
CA ARG A 66 12.54 -3.88 10.31
C ARG A 66 12.81 -5.10 9.42
N ALA A 67 12.99 -6.29 9.99
CA ALA A 67 13.22 -7.51 9.21
C ALA A 67 11.93 -8.16 8.67
N PHE A 68 10.76 -7.57 8.91
CA PHE A 68 9.46 -7.98 8.36
C PHE A 68 9.03 -9.44 8.65
N LYS A 69 9.69 -10.10 9.61
CA LYS A 69 9.46 -11.52 9.94
C LYS A 69 8.01 -11.87 10.26
N SER A 70 7.23 -10.94 10.81
CA SER A 70 5.82 -11.15 11.17
C SER A 70 4.85 -11.08 9.99
N VAL A 71 5.24 -10.42 8.89
CA VAL A 71 4.39 -10.25 7.69
C VAL A 71 4.90 -11.07 6.50
N GLY A 72 6.11 -11.62 6.60
CA GLY A 72 6.77 -12.35 5.52
C GLY A 72 7.38 -11.41 4.47
N GLY A 73 8.00 -12.02 3.45
CA GLY A 73 8.67 -11.29 2.38
C GLY A 73 10.00 -10.64 2.80
N SER A 74 10.56 -9.86 1.87
CA SER A 74 11.79 -9.09 2.08
C SER A 74 11.44 -7.67 2.57
N PRO A 75 12.23 -7.08 3.48
CA PRO A 75 12.06 -5.68 3.88
C PRO A 75 12.18 -4.72 2.69
N VAL A 76 11.36 -3.66 2.71
CA VAL A 76 11.45 -2.56 1.74
C VAL A 76 12.52 -1.56 2.21
N VAL A 77 13.41 -1.16 1.30
CA VAL A 77 14.46 -0.17 1.59
C VAL A 77 14.02 1.21 1.12
N PHE A 78 13.90 2.16 2.04
CA PHE A 78 13.42 3.51 1.75
C PHE A 78 14.54 4.47 1.32
N ASP A 79 14.28 5.26 0.28
CA ASP A 79 15.20 6.31 -0.23
C ASP A 79 14.89 7.66 0.41
N ARG A 80 13.62 8.09 0.37
CA ARG A 80 13.22 9.42 0.84
C ARG A 80 11.79 9.45 1.37
N VAL A 81 11.48 10.51 2.09
CA VAL A 81 10.18 10.76 2.72
C VAL A 81 9.82 12.25 2.62
N LYS A 82 8.54 12.60 2.45
CA LYS A 82 8.04 14.00 2.51
C LYS A 82 6.54 14.01 2.79
N GLY A 83 6.12 14.84 3.75
CA GLY A 83 4.73 14.93 4.20
C GLY A 83 4.24 13.55 4.67
N ALA A 84 3.09 13.12 4.13
CA ALA A 84 2.50 11.81 4.44
C ALA A 84 3.06 10.66 3.58
N TYR A 85 4.12 10.86 2.80
CA TYR A 85 4.58 9.89 1.81
C TYR A 85 6.00 9.39 2.08
N ALA A 86 6.21 8.10 1.80
CA ALA A 86 7.52 7.46 1.72
C ALA A 86 7.75 6.93 0.31
N TYR A 87 9.02 6.92 -0.10
CA TYR A 87 9.46 6.46 -1.41
C TYR A 87 10.61 5.47 -1.24
N ASP A 88 10.50 4.30 -1.85
CA ASP A 88 11.55 3.30 -1.79
C ASP A 88 12.61 3.46 -2.88
N VAL A 89 13.68 2.68 -2.79
CA VAL A 89 14.79 2.67 -3.75
C VAL A 89 14.39 2.21 -5.16
N ASP A 90 13.28 1.49 -5.26
CA ASP A 90 12.68 1.00 -6.51
C ASP A 90 11.76 2.06 -7.15
N GLY A 91 11.46 3.16 -6.45
CA GLY A 91 10.65 4.28 -6.94
C GLY A 91 9.16 4.17 -6.59
N ASN A 92 8.78 3.18 -5.80
CA ASN A 92 7.42 3.00 -5.33
C ASN A 92 7.06 4.11 -4.34
N LYS A 93 5.82 4.61 -4.40
CA LYS A 93 5.29 5.64 -3.51
C LYS A 93 4.24 5.05 -2.57
N TYR A 94 4.37 5.33 -1.28
CA TYR A 94 3.49 4.86 -0.22
C TYR A 94 2.86 6.02 0.53
N ILE A 95 1.60 5.88 0.95
CA ILE A 95 1.06 6.67 2.06
C ILE A 95 1.61 6.04 3.34
N ASP A 96 2.38 6.79 4.12
CA ASP A 96 3.07 6.25 5.29
C ASP A 96 2.25 6.42 6.57
N TYR A 97 1.79 5.27 7.10
CA TYR A 97 1.15 5.18 8.41
C TYR A 97 2.10 4.70 9.52
N VAL A 98 3.34 4.34 9.19
CA VAL A 98 4.36 4.00 10.19
C VAL A 98 4.88 5.28 10.84
N GLY A 99 5.11 6.35 10.07
CA GLY A 99 5.46 7.67 10.59
C GLY A 99 6.73 7.63 11.44
N THR A 100 7.74 6.87 11.00
CA THR A 100 8.97 6.53 11.74
C THR A 100 8.71 5.96 13.16
N TRP A 101 7.60 5.26 13.35
CA TRP A 101 7.14 4.73 14.64
C TRP A 101 6.72 5.82 15.65
N GLY A 102 6.33 7.01 15.16
CA GLY A 102 5.80 8.11 15.98
C GLY A 102 6.38 9.51 15.71
N PRO A 103 7.71 9.69 15.58
CA PRO A 103 8.32 11.02 15.48
C PRO A 103 7.81 11.93 14.34
N ALA A 104 7.35 11.37 13.21
CA ALA A 104 6.88 12.17 12.06
C ALA A 104 5.41 12.64 12.22
N ILE A 105 5.05 13.21 13.38
CA ILE A 105 3.67 13.66 13.65
C ILE A 105 3.24 14.83 12.77
N LEU A 106 4.17 15.72 12.40
CA LEU A 106 3.94 16.82 11.45
C LEU A 106 4.08 16.36 9.98
N GLY A 107 4.27 15.07 9.75
CA GLY A 107 4.74 14.53 8.50
C GLY A 107 6.26 14.54 8.40
N HIS A 108 6.77 13.84 7.39
CA HIS A 108 8.20 13.73 7.14
C HIS A 108 8.76 14.96 6.47
N ALA A 109 10.02 15.30 6.80
CA ALA A 109 10.75 16.39 6.16
C ALA A 109 9.93 17.69 6.11
N ASP A 110 9.32 18.05 7.24
CA ASP A 110 8.64 19.34 7.42
C ASP A 110 9.62 20.50 7.15
N ASP A 111 9.16 21.52 6.42
CA ASP A 111 10.04 22.57 5.90
C ASP A 111 10.59 23.47 7.03
N ASP A 112 9.78 23.77 8.05
CA ASP A 112 10.21 24.58 9.20
C ASP A 112 11.24 23.81 10.05
N VAL A 113 11.01 22.51 10.28
CA VAL A 113 11.96 21.64 10.97
C VAL A 113 13.27 21.52 10.20
N LEU A 114 13.22 21.27 8.88
CA LEU A 114 14.41 21.16 8.06
C LEU A 114 15.22 22.46 8.04
N ASP A 115 14.56 23.61 7.95
CA ASP A 115 15.23 24.91 7.97
C ASP A 115 15.90 25.19 9.31
N ALA A 116 15.25 24.83 10.43
CA ALA A 116 15.86 24.94 11.76
C ALA A 116 17.09 24.03 11.91
N VAL A 117 17.02 22.79 11.42
CA VAL A 117 18.15 21.85 11.44
C VAL A 117 19.30 22.37 10.60
N LYS A 118 19.05 22.80 9.35
CA LYS A 118 20.10 23.36 8.46
C LYS A 118 20.80 24.57 9.10
N LYS A 119 20.05 25.54 9.60
CA LYS A 119 20.60 26.72 10.29
C LYS A 119 21.44 26.36 11.51
N THR A 120 21.08 25.28 12.21
CA THR A 120 21.84 24.78 13.36
C THR A 120 23.13 24.10 12.90
N MET A 121 23.07 23.30 11.83
CA MET A 121 24.23 22.63 11.25
C MET A 121 25.30 23.62 10.79
N ASP A 122 24.92 24.80 10.28
CA ASP A 122 25.87 25.88 9.92
C ASP A 122 26.72 26.37 11.11
N LYS A 123 26.24 26.16 12.35
CA LYS A 123 26.96 26.51 13.59
C LYS A 123 27.74 25.33 14.19
N GLY A 124 27.66 24.15 13.58
CA GLY A 124 28.17 22.89 14.13
C GLY A 124 27.10 22.09 14.87
N THR A 125 27.21 20.76 14.83
CA THR A 125 26.20 19.82 15.38
C THR A 125 26.51 19.33 16.80
N SER A 126 27.71 19.59 17.31
CA SER A 126 28.12 19.22 18.66
C SER A 126 29.24 20.14 19.15
N PHE A 127 29.11 20.66 20.36
CA PHE A 127 30.08 21.61 20.94
C PHE A 127 31.10 20.95 21.86
N GLY A 128 30.76 19.83 22.52
CA GLY A 128 31.63 19.17 23.49
C GLY A 128 32.05 20.05 24.69
N ALA A 129 31.42 21.23 24.85
CA ALA A 129 31.75 22.26 25.82
C ALA A 129 30.52 23.18 26.04
N PRO A 130 30.43 23.86 27.19
CA PRO A 130 29.42 24.91 27.43
C PRO A 130 29.62 26.14 26.55
#